data_AF-A0A379X425-F1
#
_entry.id   AF-A0A379X425-F1
#
_cell.length_a   1.000
_cell.length_b   1.000
_cell.length_c   1.000
_cell.angle_alpha   90.00
_cell.angle_beta   90.00
_cell.angle_gamma   90.00
#
_symmetry.space_group_name_H-M   'P 1'
#
loop_
_entity.id
_entity.type
_entity.pdbx_description
1 polymer ?
#
loop_
_entity_poly.entity_id
_entity_poly.type
_entity_poly.pdbx_seq_one_letter_code
_entity_poly.pdbx_strand_id
1 'polypeptide(L)' 'MLYDHPLEMDLTARIKEANDQGKPPLDIHVLPRDKHWQKLLHSLIAELKPEMSGPRWR' A
#
# COMPACT_ATOMS: atom_id res chain seq x y z
N MET A 1 -15.46 -8.98 6.99
CA MET A 1 -14.40 -7.98 6.76
C MET A 1 -14.04 -8.06 5.29
N LEU A 2 -14.40 -7.07 4.47
CA LEU A 2 -14.41 -7.23 3.00
C LEU A 2 -13.02 -7.11 2.34
N TYR A 3 -11.99 -6.71 3.10
CA TYR A 3 -10.68 -6.36 2.54
C TYR A 3 -9.53 -6.96 3.36
N ASP A 4 -9.58 -8.27 3.56
CA ASP A 4 -8.49 -9.00 4.22
C ASP A 4 -7.38 -9.31 3.20
N HIS A 5 -6.57 -8.29 2.93
CA HIS A 5 -5.41 -8.38 2.05
C HIS A 5 -4.18 -8.07 2.89
N PRO A 6 -3.66 -9.07 3.63
CA PRO A 6 -2.51 -8.85 4.49
C PRO A 6 -1.31 -8.48 3.63
N LEU A 7 -0.48 -7.60 4.18
CA LEU A 7 0.83 -7.32 3.62
C LEU A 7 1.65 -8.62 3.68
N GLU A 8 2.06 -9.13 2.52
CA GLU A 8 2.80 -10.40 2.41
C GLU A 8 4.32 -10.22 2.57
N MET A 9 4.78 -9.00 2.85
CA MET A 9 6.19 -8.68 3.02
C MET A 9 6.47 -7.96 4.34
N ASP A 10 7.61 -8.29 4.95
CA ASP A 10 8.10 -7.53 6.09
C ASP A 10 8.73 -6.21 5.63
N LEU A 11 8.11 -5.08 6.01
CA LEU A 11 8.60 -3.75 5.72
C LEU A 11 9.51 -3.18 6.81
N THR A 12 9.71 -3.86 7.94
CA THR A 12 10.42 -3.32 9.11
C THR A 12 11.80 -2.80 8.76
N ALA A 13 12.59 -3.62 8.05
CA ALA A 13 13.93 -3.23 7.62
C ALA A 13 13.92 -2.01 6.68
N ARG A 14 12.97 -1.96 5.74
CA ARG A 14 12.84 -0.87 4.77
C ARG A 14 12.37 0.43 5.41
N ILE A 15 11.42 0.37 6.34
CA ILE A 15 10.93 1.55 7.07
C ILE A 15 12.07 2.15 7.90
N LYS A 16 12.85 1.31 8.58
CA LYS A 16 14.03 1.75 9.32
C LYS A 16 15.06 2.42 8.40
N GLU A 17 15.38 1.78 7.27
CA GLU A 17 16.31 2.33 6.28
C GLU A 17 15.83 3.67 5.71
N ALA A 18 14.55 3.78 5.32
CA ALA A 18 13.99 5.01 4.79
C ALA A 18 14.04 6.16 5.81
N ASN A 19 13.73 5.86 7.08
CA ASN A 19 13.85 6.83 8.17
C ASN A 19 15.29 7.28 8.40
N ASP A 20 16.24 6.34 8.41
CA ASP A 20 17.67 6.62 8.54
C ASP A 20 18.19 7.49 7.36
N GLN A 21 17.59 7.35 6.17
CA GLN A 21 17.90 8.15 4.97
C GLN A 21 17.08 9.46 4.84
N GLY A 22 16.13 9.73 5.73
CA GLY A 22 15.21 10.86 5.63
C GLY A 22 14.26 10.80 4.41
N LYS A 23 14.00 9.60 3.88
CA LYS A 23 13.12 9.36 2.73
C LYS A 23 11.73 8.87 3.18
N PRO A 24 10.70 9.00 2.33
CA PRO A 24 9.41 8.40 2.59
C PRO A 24 9.50 6.86 2.74
N PRO A 25 8.87 6.26 3.77
CA PRO A 25 8.94 4.81 4.01
C PRO A 25 8.32 3.96 2.89
N LEU A 26 7.35 4.53 2.16
CA LEU A 26 6.69 3.92 1.01
C LEU A 26 6.95 4.74 -0.26
N ASP A 27 8.23 4.94 -0.60
CA ASP A 27 8.63 5.69 -1.80
C ASP A 27 8.26 4.92 -3.10
N ILE A 28 7.53 5.61 -4.00
CA ILE A 28 7.06 5.10 -5.29
C ILE A 28 8.16 4.76 -6.30
N HIS A 29 9.39 5.26 -6.08
CA HIS A 29 10.56 4.96 -6.89
C HIS A 29 11.34 3.74 -6.38
N VAL A 30 11.02 3.26 -5.17
CA VAL A 30 11.76 2.20 -4.47
C VAL A 30 10.92 0.96 -4.25
N LEU A 31 9.59 1.10 -4.15
CA LEU A 31 8.66 -0.03 -4.12
C LEU A 31 8.09 -0.32 -5.52
N PRO A 32 8.08 -1.59 -5.96
CA PRO A 32 7.53 -1.94 -7.27
C PRO A 32 6.02 -1.66 -7.30
N ARG A 33 5.52 -1.17 -8.43
CA ARG A 33 4.07 -1.01 -8.65
C ARG A 33 3.42 -2.31 -9.10
N ASP A 34 3.66 -3.39 -8.37
CA ASP A 34 3.13 -4.70 -8.69
C ASP A 34 1.64 -4.86 -8.30
N LYS A 35 1.06 -6.00 -8.66
CA LYS A 35 -0.35 -6.31 -8.39
C LYS A 35 -0.66 -6.39 -6.90
N HIS A 36 0.30 -6.78 -6.05
CA HIS A 36 0.10 -6.87 -4.61
C HIS A 36 -0.06 -5.46 -4.01
N TRP A 37 0.82 -4.53 -4.38
CA TRP A 37 0.72 -3.13 -3.94
C TRP A 37 -0.55 -2.42 -4.41
N GLN A 38 -0.99 -2.68 -5.64
CA GLN A 38 -2.27 -2.15 -6.14
C GLN A 38 -3.47 -2.68 -5.34
N LYS A 39 -3.44 -3.97 -4.99
CA LYS A 39 -4.48 -4.62 -4.19
C LYS A 39 -4.54 -4.07 -2.76
N LEU A 40 -3.39 -3.82 -2.14
CA LEU A 40 -3.30 -3.14 -0.84
C LEU A 40 -3.86 -1.72 -0.91
N LEU A 41 -3.49 -0.94 -1.92
CA LEU A 41 -4.00 0.42 -2.11
C LEU A 41 -5.52 0.44 -2.25
N HIS A 42 -6.10 -0.44 -3.07
CA HIS A 42 -7.56 -0.55 -3.20
C HIS A 42 -8.23 -0.95 -1.89
N SER A 43 -7.60 -1.79 -1.08
CA SER A 43 -8.12 -2.18 0.24
C SER A 43 -8.16 -0.98 1.19
N LEU A 44 -7.06 -0.22 1.26
CA LEU A 44 -6.96 0.99 2.07
C LEU A 44 -7.98 2.05 1.64
N ILE A 45 -8.14 2.27 0.33
CA ILE A 45 -9.15 3.20 -0.20
C ILE A 45 -10.55 2.73 0.19
N ALA A 46 -10.86 1.45 0.03
CA ALA A 46 -12.19 0.93 0.32
C ALA A 46 -12.54 0.94 1.82
N GLU A 47 -11.53 0.88 2.69
CA GLU A 47 -11.70 1.03 4.14
C GLU A 47 -11.86 2.50 4.56
N LEU A 48 -11.06 3.41 4.00
CA LEU A 48 -11.08 4.83 4.35
C LEU A 48 -12.23 5.60 3.69
N LYS A 49 -12.60 5.22 2.47
CA LYS A 49 -13.62 5.85 1.63
C LYS A 49 -14.33 4.81 0.78
N PRO A 50 -15.27 4.04 1.36
CA PRO A 50 -15.99 2.99 0.64
C PRO A 50 -16.75 3.49 -0.59
N GLU A 51 -17.10 4.78 -0.64
CA GLU A 51 -17.71 5.44 -1.81
C GLU A 51 -16.76 5.58 -3.02
N MET A 52 -15.45 5.46 -2.81
CA MET A 52 -14.43 5.53 -3.87
C MET A 52 -14.12 4.17 -4.50
N SER A 53 -14.59 3.05 -3.94
CA SER A 53 -14.39 1.68 -4.45
C SER A 53 -15.34 1.27 -5.61
N GLY A 54 -15.70 2.22 -6.47
CA GLY A 54 -16.65 2.02 -7.57
C GLY A 54 -16.03 1.52 -8.90
N PRO A 55 -16.83 1.03 -9.86
CA PRO A 55 -16.38 0.53 -11.18
C PRO A 55 -15.59 1.53 -12.02
N ARG A 56 -15.64 2.82 -11.67
CA ARG A 56 -14.94 3.90 -12.37
C ARG A 56 -13.43 3.92 -12.09
N TRP A 57 -12.98 3.22 -11.06
CA TRP A 57 -11.59 3.21 -10.58
C TRP A 57 -10.92 1.83 -10.69
N ARG A 58 -11.63 0.84 -11.25
CA ARG A 58 -11.20 -0.55 -11.32
C ARG A 58 -10.63 -0.90 -12.69
#